data_AF-A0A915HKI8-F1
#
_entry.id   AF-A0A915HKI8-F1
#
_cell.length_a   1.000
_cell.length_b   1.000
_cell.length_c   1.000
_cell.angle_alpha   90.00
_cell.angle_beta   90.00
_cell.angle_gamma   90.00
#
_symmetry.space_group_name_H-M   'P 1'
#
loop_
_entity.id
_entity.type
_entity.pdbx_description
1 polymer ?
#
loop_
_entity_poly.entity_id
_entity_poly.type
_entity_poly.pdbx_seq_one_letter_code
_entity_poly.pdbx_strand_id
1 'polypeptide(L)' 'DSIFLRIGPRGAEIVCNSDHLEINILTKRPFNGHLYIKNHFGERNCSTRAPMKKNGQYGNHVSLKVKLTFCDIKAQF' A
#
# COMPACT_ATOMS: atom_id res chain seq x y z
N ASP A 1 20.09 -6.29 -10.64
CA ASP A 1 19.57 -4.96 -10.23
C ASP A 1 18.37 -5.10 -9.31
N SER A 2 18.65 -5.31 -8.03
CA SER A 2 17.64 -5.47 -6.98
C SER A 2 17.47 -4.13 -6.28
N ILE A 3 16.44 -3.39 -6.68
CA ILE A 3 15.92 -2.23 -5.94
C ILE A 3 15.46 -2.77 -4.59
N PHE A 4 16.29 -2.63 -3.56
CA PHE A 4 15.84 -2.69 -2.19
C PHE A 4 14.86 -1.52 -2.00
N LEU A 5 13.56 -1.80 -2.09
CA LEU A 5 12.53 -0.95 -1.50
C LEU A 5 13.01 -0.63 -0.08
N ARG A 6 13.32 0.64 0.21
CA ARG A 6 13.78 1.09 1.52
C ARG A 6 12.58 1.17 2.46
N ILE A 7 11.92 0.04 2.67
CA ILE A 7 10.76 -0.03 3.53
C ILE A 7 11.21 0.33 4.94
N GLY A 8 10.51 1.30 5.55
CA GLY A 8 10.90 1.90 6.82
C GLY A 8 11.15 0.87 7.94
N PRO A 9 11.73 1.29 9.08
CA PRO A 9 12.29 0.40 10.11
C PRO A 9 11.29 -0.61 10.73
N ARG A 10 10.00 -0.51 10.41
CA ARG A 10 8.94 -1.42 10.86
C ARG A 10 8.19 -2.12 9.72
N GLY A 11 8.73 -2.13 8.51
CA GLY A 11 8.06 -2.76 7.38
C GLY A 11 6.89 -1.94 6.82
N ALA A 12 6.85 -0.64 7.10
CA ALA A 12 5.87 0.27 6.51
C ALA A 12 6.57 1.56 6.05
N GLU A 13 6.20 2.04 4.88
CA GLU A 13 6.71 3.27 4.27
C GLU A 13 5.57 4.02 3.57
N ILE A 14 5.56 5.35 3.73
CA ILE A 14 4.68 6.23 2.97
C ILE A 14 5.58 7.11 2.10
N VAL A 15 5.39 7.01 0.79
CA VAL A 15 6.08 7.84 -0.20
C VAL A 15 5.13 8.92 -0.68
N CYS A 16 5.50 10.18 -0.46
CA CYS A 16 4.72 11.33 -0.91
C CYS A 16 5.23 11.79 -2.28
N ASN A 17 4.39 11.68 -3.31
CA ASN A 17 4.63 12.23 -4.63
C ASN A 17 3.78 13.50 -4.85
N SER A 18 3.96 14.17 -5.99
CA SER A 18 3.27 15.44 -6.29
C SER A 18 1.75 15.32 -6.43
N ASP A 19 1.25 14.17 -6.89
CA ASP A 19 -0.18 13.94 -7.18
C ASP A 19 -0.79 12.74 -6.44
N HIS A 20 0.04 11.97 -5.72
CA HIS A 20 -0.40 10.77 -5.00
C HIS A 20 0.50 10.43 -3.82
N LEU A 21 -0.03 9.58 -2.93
CA LEU A 21 0.74 8.86 -1.93
C LEU A 21 0.86 7.40 -2.35
N GLU A 22 1.99 6.78 -2.03
CA GLU A 22 2.16 5.33 -2.09
C GLU A 22 2.45 4.78 -0.68
N ILE A 23 1.62 3.84 -0.23
CA ILE A 23 1.75 3.19 1.06
C ILE A 23 2.24 1.76 0.82
N ASN A 24 3.45 1.48 1.25
CA ASN A 24 4.11 0.19 1.09
C ASN A 24 4.20 -0.52 2.44
N ILE A 25 3.71 -1.76 2.53
CA ILE A 25 3.82 -2.59 3.72
C ILE A 25 4.50 -3.91 3.37
N LEU A 26 5.60 -4.20 4.05
CA LEU A 26 6.30 -5.47 4.05
C LEU A 26 6.21 -6.14 5.42
N THR A 27 5.71 -7.36 5.39
CA THR A 27 5.53 -8.20 6.57
C THR A 27 6.61 -9.28 6.62
N LYS A 28 6.86 -9.80 7.83
CA LYS A 28 7.81 -10.91 8.03
C LYS A 28 7.31 -12.22 7.41
N ARG A 29 6.00 -12.42 7.32
CA ARG A 29 5.35 -13.62 6.79
C ARG A 29 4.29 -13.24 5.77
N PRO A 30 4.06 -14.06 4.73
CA PRO A 30 2.92 -13.88 3.84
C PRO A 30 1.62 -13.65 4.58
N PHE A 31 0.77 -12.76 4.06
CA PHE A 31 -0.53 -12.50 4.66
C PHE A 31 -1.64 -12.42 3.61
N ASN A 32 -2.80 -12.98 3.95
CA ASN A 32 -4.03 -12.79 3.20
C ASN A 32 -4.81 -11.66 3.84
N GLY A 33 -4.84 -10.50 3.21
CA GLY A 33 -5.53 -9.35 3.79
C GLY A 33 -5.65 -8.18 2.83
N HIS A 34 -6.13 -7.08 3.38
CA HIS A 34 -6.35 -5.84 2.65
C HIS A 34 -5.61 -4.70 3.33
N LEU A 35 -5.12 -3.77 2.53
CA LEU A 35 -4.68 -2.45 2.96
C LEU A 35 -5.71 -1.45 2.45
N TYR A 36 -6.22 -0.59 3.33
CA TYR A 36 -7.24 0.39 2.97
C TYR A 36 -7.13 1.65 3.82
N ILE A 37 -7.57 2.78 3.26
CA ILE A 37 -7.76 4.01 4.02
C ILE A 37 -8.99 3.85 4.91
N LYS A 38 -8.86 4.22 6.19
CA LYS A 38 -9.93 4.08 7.19
C LYS A 38 -11.25 4.67 6.64
N ASN A 39 -12.35 3.94 6.81
CA ASN A 39 -13.70 4.27 6.31
C ASN A 39 -13.91 4.14 4.78
N HIS A 40 -12.88 3.85 3.98
CA HIS A 40 -12.99 3.73 2.52
C HIS A 40 -12.74 2.30 1.99
N PHE A 41 -13.04 1.26 2.79
CA PHE A 41 -12.78 -0.14 2.38
C PHE A 41 -13.51 -0.54 1.09
N GLY A 42 -14.75 -0.07 0.89
CA GLY A 42 -15.55 -0.38 -0.30
C GLY A 42 -15.12 0.39 -1.57
N GLU A 43 -14.21 1.35 -1.45
CA GLU A 43 -13.79 2.18 -2.56
C GLU A 43 -12.56 1.59 -3.24
N ARG A 44 -12.69 1.32 -4.54
CA ARG A 44 -11.64 0.66 -5.34
C ARG A 44 -10.32 1.41 -5.36
N ASN A 45 -10.35 2.74 -5.21
CA ASN A 45 -9.15 3.59 -5.22
C ASN A 45 -8.54 3.80 -3.83
N CYS A 46 -9.18 3.27 -2.78
CA CYS A 46 -8.80 3.46 -1.39
C CYS A 46 -8.47 2.16 -0.68
N SER A 47 -8.50 1.05 -1.41
CA SER A 47 -8.24 -0.29 -0.91
C SER A 47 -7.46 -1.11 -1.93
N THR A 48 -6.67 -2.04 -1.42
CA THR A 48 -5.93 -3.02 -2.23
C THR A 48 -5.85 -4.33 -1.44
N ARG A 49 -5.66 -5.43 -2.16
CA ARG A 49 -5.48 -6.76 -1.57
C ARG A 49 -4.03 -7.17 -1.66
N ALA A 50 -3.55 -7.87 -0.64
CA ALA A 50 -2.24 -8.52 -0.69
C ALA A 50 -2.15 -9.40 -1.96
N PRO A 51 -1.12 -9.21 -2.81
CA PRO A 51 -1.01 -9.90 -4.08
C PRO A 51 -0.84 -11.41 -3.86
N MET A 52 -1.58 -12.20 -4.63
CA MET A 52 -1.38 -13.64 -4.71
C MET A 52 -0.30 -13.93 -5.75
N LYS A 53 0.68 -14.75 -5.39
CA LYS A 53 1.71 -15.24 -6.30
C LYS A 53 1.13 -16.31 -7.23
N LYS A 54 1.84 -16.60 -8.33
CA LYS A 54 1.43 -17.57 -9.36
C LYS A 54 1.20 -19.00 -8.83
N ASN A 55 1.81 -19.35 -7.70
CA ASN A 55 1.67 -20.65 -7.04
C ASN A 55 0.52 -20.72 -6.01
N GLY A 56 -0.38 -19.72 -5.99
CA GLY A 56 -1.50 -19.66 -5.04
C GLY A 56 -1.12 -19.19 -3.63
N GLN A 57 0.15 -18.87 -3.37
CA GLN A 57 0.59 -18.35 -2.07
C GLN A 57 0.51 -16.82 -2.02
N TYR A 58 0.23 -16.26 -0.85
CA TYR A 58 0.25 -14.81 -0.67
C TYR A 58 1.68 -14.24 -0.69
N GLY A 59 1.79 -12.99 -1.15
CA GLY A 59 2.96 -12.15 -0.96
C GLY A 59 3.11 -11.70 0.50
N ASN A 60 4.31 -11.24 0.84
CA ASN A 60 4.57 -10.52 2.09
C ASN A 60 4.62 -9.00 1.89
N HIS A 61 4.43 -8.51 0.66
CA HIS A 61 4.42 -7.10 0.31
C HIS A 61 3.07 -6.69 -0.26
N VAL A 62 2.55 -5.53 0.15
CA VAL A 62 1.38 -4.87 -0.43
C VAL A 62 1.70 -3.39 -0.66
N SER A 63 1.25 -2.84 -1.79
CA SER A 63 1.34 -1.42 -2.11
C SER A 63 -0.04 -0.86 -2.44
N LEU A 64 -0.38 0.28 -1.84
CA LEU A 64 -1.58 1.06 -2.13
C LEU A 64 -1.16 2.44 -2.65
N LYS A 65 -1.55 2.74 -3.89
CA LYS A 65 -1.39 4.07 -4.51
C LYS A 65 -2.70 4.83 -4.44
N VAL A 66 -2.69 6.02 -3.83
CA VAL A 66 -3.89 6.85 -3.65
C VAL A 66 -3.62 8.27 -4.13
N LYS A 67 -4.48 8.81 -5.01
CA LYS A 67 -4.37 10.22 -5.43
C LYS A 67 -4.69 11.15 -4.26
N LEU A 68 -4.08 12.34 -4.25
CA LEU A 68 -4.34 13.36 -3.23
C LEU A 68 -5.76 13.96 -3.26
N THR A 69 -6.61 13.51 -4.18
CA THR A 69 -8.00 13.93 -4.36
C THR A 69 -9.02 12.84 -3.99
N PHE A 70 -8.59 11.70 -3.46
CA PHE A 70 -9.45 10.58 -3.08
C PHE A 70 -9.25 10.20 -1.60
N CYS A 71 -10.17 9.38 -1.07
CA CYS A 71 -10.04 8.73 0.25
C CYS A 71 -9.84 9.71 1.41
N ASP A 72 -10.52 10.85 1.34
CA ASP A 72 -10.42 11.96 2.30
C ASP A 72 -9.01 12.53 2.51
N ILE A 73 -8.08 12.27 1.58
CA ILE A 73 -6.74 12.87 1.59
C ILE A 73 -6.87 14.35 1.22
N LYS A 74 -6.20 15.21 2.00
CA LYS A 74 -6.14 16.66 1.76
C LYS A 74 -4.70 17.08 1.59
N ALA A 75 -4.41 17.78 0.50
CA ALA A 75 -3.19 18.56 0.39
C ALA A 75 -3.35 19.84 1.21
N GLN A 76 -2.40 20.11 2.11
CA GLN A 76 -2.30 21.39 2.81
C GLN A 76 -1.10 22.14 2.24
N PHE A 77 -1.35 23.35 1.75
CA PHE A 77 -0.35 24.25 1.16
C PHE A 77 -0.03 25.38 2.14
#